data_AF-K2CQ05-F1
#
_entry.id   AF-K2CQ05-F1
#
_cell.length_a   1.000
_cell.length_b   1.000
_cell.length_c   1.000
_cell.angle_alpha   90.00
_cell.angle_beta   90.00
_cell.angle_gamma   90.00
#
_symmetry.space_group_name_H-M   'P 1'
#
loop_
_entity.id
_entity.type
_entity.pdbx_description
1 polymer ?
#
loop_
_entity_poly.entity_id
_entity_poly.type
_entity_poly.pdbx_seq_one_letter_code
_entity_poly.pdbx_strand_id
1 'polypeptide(L)'
;MGLPLSNKKAFTMVEIVISLALVCGAVILWTYILSVGRDRSNNLDNDQVFSALRASLIHSLKSDIRSSVAIKQLSENSWEIETVELDDSDTPSVRKVVYELAADGRKVSKSVDGRVKTYDFSKVLDGKKLNFKIWP
;
A
#
# COMPACT_ATOMS: atom_id res chain seq x y z
N MET A 1 -65.82 6.93 39.93
CA MET A 1 -64.41 7.14 39.58
C MET A 1 -63.63 5.89 39.94
N GLY A 2 -63.16 5.13 38.96
CA GLY A 2 -62.30 3.96 39.18
C GLY A 2 -61.30 3.90 38.03
N LEU A 3 -60.09 4.41 38.27
CA LEU A 3 -58.97 4.27 37.33
C LEU A 3 -58.54 2.79 37.33
N PRO A 4 -58.39 2.13 36.18
CA PRO A 4 -57.83 0.79 36.15
C PRO A 4 -56.36 0.86 36.59
N LEU A 5 -56.03 0.09 37.64
CA LEU A 5 -54.65 -0.15 38.05
C LEU A 5 -53.89 -0.77 36.88
N SER A 6 -52.91 -0.01 36.37
CA SER A 6 -51.95 -0.48 35.39
C SER A 6 -51.20 -1.68 35.97
N ASN A 7 -51.50 -2.88 35.46
CA ASN A 7 -50.73 -4.10 35.73
C ASN A 7 -49.35 -3.96 35.08
N LYS A 8 -48.44 -3.28 35.77
CA LYS A 8 -47.01 -3.30 35.44
C LYS A 8 -46.50 -4.71 35.76
N LYS A 9 -46.41 -5.58 34.76
CA LYS A 9 -45.71 -6.87 34.89
C LYS A 9 -44.28 -6.58 35.33
N ALA A 10 -43.92 -6.99 36.54
CA ALA A 10 -42.55 -6.91 37.01
C ALA A 10 -41.73 -7.94 36.20
N PHE A 11 -40.69 -7.47 35.52
CA PHE A 11 -39.72 -8.37 34.87
C PHE A 11 -39.03 -9.21 35.95
N THR A 12 -38.95 -10.51 35.71
CA THR A 12 -38.26 -11.41 36.62
C THR A 12 -36.75 -11.16 36.54
N MET A 13 -36.04 -11.31 37.66
CA MET A 13 -34.57 -11.12 37.74
C MET A 13 -33.83 -11.92 36.65
N VAL A 14 -34.35 -13.11 36.32
CA VAL A 14 -33.82 -13.99 35.27
C VAL A 14 -33.94 -13.35 33.88
N GLU A 15 -35.08 -12.73 33.55
CA GLU A 15 -35.27 -12.05 32.25
C GLU A 15 -34.31 -10.86 32.09
N ILE A 16 -34.02 -10.13 33.17
CA ILE A 16 -33.08 -9.01 33.15
C ILE A 16 -31.65 -9.51 32.89
N VAL A 17 -31.23 -10.59 33.56
CA VAL A 17 -29.89 -11.17 33.39
C VAL A 17 -29.70 -11.73 31.98
N ILE A 18 -30.69 -12.45 31.45
CA ILE A 18 -30.64 -12.97 30.08
C ILE A 18 -30.59 -11.84 29.06
N SER A 19 -31.41 -10.80 29.24
CA SER A 19 -31.43 -9.64 28.34
C SER A 19 -30.07 -8.91 28.35
N LEU A 20 -29.47 -8.73 29.53
CA LEU A 20 -28.16 -8.11 29.67
C LEU A 20 -27.06 -8.93 29.00
N ALA A 21 -27.09 -10.26 29.17
CA ALA A 21 -26.13 -11.17 28.53
C ALA A 21 -26.22 -11.12 26.99
N LEU A 22 -27.45 -11.05 26.44
CA LEU A 22 -27.67 -10.91 25.00
C LEU A 22 -27.16 -9.57 24.48
N VAL A 23 -27.41 -8.47 25.21
CA VAL A 23 -26.90 -7.14 24.84
C VAL A 23 -25.37 -7.14 24.86
N CYS A 24 -24.74 -7.66 25.91
CA CYS A 24 -23.27 -7.78 25.97
C CYS A 24 -22.72 -8.62 24.82
N GLY A 25 -23.34 -9.76 24.52
CA GLY A 25 -22.95 -10.61 23.39
C GLY A 25 -23.07 -9.89 22.05
N ALA A 26 -24.16 -9.14 21.84
CA ALA A 26 -24.38 -8.36 20.63
C ALA A 26 -23.34 -7.25 20.48
N VAL A 27 -22.98 -6.54 21.56
CA VAL A 27 -21.94 -5.50 21.53
C VAL A 27 -20.57 -6.10 21.19
N ILE A 28 -20.20 -7.22 21.81
CA ILE A 28 -18.92 -7.90 21.52
C ILE A 28 -18.87 -8.34 20.05
N LEU A 29 -19.93 -8.97 19.55
CA LEU A 29 -19.99 -9.39 18.15
C LEU A 29 -19.90 -8.20 17.18
N TRP A 30 -20.60 -7.11 17.48
CA TRP A 30 -20.56 -5.89 16.67
C TRP A 30 -19.16 -5.28 16.62
N THR A 31 -18.51 -5.14 17.78
CA THR A 31 -17.14 -4.60 17.84
C THR A 31 -16.14 -5.50 17.11
N TYR A 32 -16.29 -6.82 17.19
CA TYR A 32 -15.46 -7.77 16.45
C TYR A 32 -15.63 -7.62 14.93
N ILE A 33 -16.87 -7.56 14.44
CA ILE A 33 -17.15 -7.38 13.00
C ILE A 33 -16.57 -6.06 12.49
N LEU A 34 -16.73 -4.97 13.25
CA LEU A 34 -16.16 -3.67 12.89
C LEU A 34 -14.62 -3.71 12.85
N SER A 35 -13.97 -4.38 13.81
CA SER A 35 -12.52 -4.52 13.83
C SER A 35 -12.03 -5.30 12.60
N VAL A 36 -12.60 -6.47 12.35
CA VAL A 36 -12.23 -7.32 11.19
C VAL A 36 -12.49 -6.58 9.88
N GLY A 37 -13.59 -5.84 9.77
CA GLY A 37 -13.91 -5.03 8.61
C GLY A 37 -12.89 -3.92 8.36
N ARG A 38 -12.47 -3.22 9.42
CA ARG A 38 -11.47 -2.16 9.35
C ARG A 38 -10.08 -2.70 8.98
N ASP A 39 -9.68 -3.82 9.58
CA ASP A 39 -8.39 -4.47 9.28
C ASP A 39 -8.34 -4.93 7.82
N ARG A 40 -9.43 -5.53 7.32
CA ARG A 40 -9.53 -5.94 5.92
C ARG A 40 -9.52 -4.75 4.96
N SER A 41 -10.17 -3.64 5.33
CA SER A 41 -10.14 -2.42 4.53
C SER A 41 -8.74 -1.83 4.44
N ASN A 42 -8.00 -1.77 5.55
CA ASN A 42 -6.63 -1.25 5.57
C ASN A 42 -5.70 -2.12 4.72
N ASN A 43 -5.86 -3.44 4.77
CA ASN A 43 -5.08 -4.36 3.95
C ASN A 43 -5.34 -4.16 2.46
N LEU A 44 -6.61 -3.97 2.07
CA LEU A 44 -6.97 -3.69 0.67
C LEU A 44 -6.39 -2.37 0.17
N ASP A 45 -6.40 -1.33 0.99
CA ASP A 45 -5.81 -0.03 0.65
C ASP A 45 -4.29 -0.16 0.46
N ASN A 46 -3.61 -0.86 1.37
CA ASN A 46 -2.18 -1.16 1.26
C ASN A 46 -1.83 -1.92 -0.03
N ASP A 47 -2.63 -2.93 -0.39
CA ASP A 47 -2.43 -3.72 -1.62
C ASP A 47 -2.62 -2.86 -2.89
N GLN A 48 -3.59 -1.95 -2.88
CA GLN A 48 -3.81 -1.01 -3.98
C GLN A 48 -2.64 -0.03 -4.12
N VAL A 49 -2.18 0.57 -3.01
CA VAL A 49 -1.03 1.49 -3.00
C VAL A 49 0.23 0.76 -3.46
N PHE A 50 0.48 -0.45 -2.97
CA PHE A 50 1.60 -1.29 -3.41
C PHE A 50 1.54 -1.55 -4.92
N SER A 51 0.37 -1.96 -5.41
CA SER A 51 0.17 -2.27 -6.84
C SER A 51 0.36 -1.03 -7.73
N ALA A 52 -0.13 0.13 -7.30
CA ALA A 52 0.06 1.39 -8.03
C ALA A 52 1.53 1.83 -8.09
N LEU A 53 2.24 1.78 -6.96
CA LEU A 53 3.68 2.09 -6.90
C LEU A 53 4.49 1.13 -7.76
N ARG A 54 4.19 -0.17 -7.66
CA ARG A 54 4.84 -1.21 -8.46
C ARG A 54 4.59 -1.00 -9.95
N ALA A 55 3.35 -0.73 -10.36
CA ALA A 55 3.01 -0.48 -11.75
C ALA A 55 3.72 0.77 -12.30
N SER A 56 3.78 1.86 -11.52
CA SER A 56 4.49 3.09 -11.91
C SER A 56 5.99 2.88 -12.07
N LEU A 57 6.62 2.14 -11.15
CA LEU A 57 8.02 1.78 -11.22
C LEU A 57 8.32 0.90 -12.43
N ILE A 58 7.54 -0.18 -12.63
CA ILE A 58 7.71 -1.10 -13.77
C ILE A 58 7.48 -0.37 -15.09
N HIS A 59 6.49 0.51 -15.17
CA HIS A 59 6.22 1.28 -16.38
C HIS A 59 7.41 2.17 -16.75
N SER A 60 7.94 2.90 -15.78
CA SER A 60 9.12 3.77 -15.98
C SER A 60 10.33 2.94 -16.38
N LEU A 61 10.62 1.86 -15.66
CA LEU A 61 11.74 0.97 -15.93
C LEU A 61 11.63 0.32 -17.32
N LYS A 62 10.44 -0.15 -17.69
CA LYS A 62 10.19 -0.76 -19.00
C LYS A 62 10.38 0.25 -20.13
N SER A 63 9.94 1.49 -19.93
CA SER A 63 10.17 2.57 -20.89
C SER A 63 11.67 2.78 -21.09
N ASP A 64 12.40 2.94 -19.99
CA ASP A 64 13.85 3.21 -20.03
C ASP A 64 14.62 2.04 -20.68
N ILE A 65 14.32 0.79 -20.30
CA ILE A 65 14.93 -0.42 -20.89
C ILE A 65 14.64 -0.50 -22.40
N ARG A 66 13.42 -0.16 -22.85
CA ARG A 66 13.07 -0.23 -24.27
C ARG A 66 13.88 0.77 -25.11
N SER A 67 14.19 1.94 -24.54
CA SER A 67 15.06 2.95 -25.14
C SER A 67 16.54 2.74 -24.81
N SER A 68 16.91 1.66 -24.13
CA SER A 68 18.26 1.47 -23.62
C SER A 68 19.23 1.06 -24.72
N VAL A 69 20.44 1.62 -24.63
CA VAL A 69 21.61 1.25 -25.42
C VAL A 69 22.51 0.33 -24.59
N ALA A 70 22.61 0.60 -23.29
CA ALA A 70 23.39 -0.21 -22.36
C ALA A 70 22.76 -0.19 -20.97
N ILE A 71 22.90 -1.32 -20.27
CA ILE A 71 22.56 -1.47 -18.86
C ILE A 71 23.84 -1.86 -18.13
N LYS A 72 24.23 -1.06 -17.14
CA LYS A 72 25.43 -1.27 -16.32
C LYS A 72 25.01 -1.38 -14.86
N GLN A 73 25.44 -2.44 -14.20
CA GLN A 73 25.30 -2.54 -12.76
C GLN A 73 26.43 -1.73 -12.09
N LEU A 74 26.10 -0.68 -11.35
CA LEU A 74 27.07 0.16 -10.63
C LEU A 74 27.41 -0.44 -9.26
N SER A 75 26.42 -1.02 -8.59
CA SER A 75 26.59 -1.71 -7.31
C SER A 75 25.51 -2.79 -7.14
N GLU A 76 25.55 -3.54 -6.03
CA GLU A 76 24.52 -4.54 -5.72
C GLU A 76 23.10 -3.95 -5.72
N ASN A 77 22.97 -2.67 -5.37
CA ASN A 77 21.70 -1.96 -5.23
C ASN A 77 21.53 -0.81 -6.22
N SER A 78 22.42 -0.66 -7.21
CA SER A 78 22.40 0.47 -8.14
C SER A 78 22.70 0.03 -9.57
N TRP A 79 21.89 0.54 -10.50
CA TRP A 79 21.97 0.27 -11.92
C TRP A 79 21.90 1.56 -12.71
N GLU A 80 22.76 1.69 -13.70
CA GLU A 80 22.74 2.76 -14.70
C GLU A 80 22.21 2.20 -16.02
N ILE A 81 21.22 2.88 -16.59
CA ILE A 81 20.67 2.59 -17.90
C ILE A 81 20.99 3.79 -18.79
N GLU A 82 21.75 3.57 -19.85
CA GLU A 82 21.97 4.55 -20.90
C GLU A 82 20.80 4.45 -21.88
N THR A 83 19.99 5.51 -21.99
CA THR A 83 18.76 5.55 -22.80
C THR A 83 18.83 6.62 -23.87
N VAL A 84 18.33 6.33 -25.07
CA VAL A 84 18.17 7.34 -26.13
C VAL A 84 16.79 7.97 -26.02
N GLU A 85 16.75 9.28 -25.85
CA GLU A 85 15.52 10.06 -25.83
C GLU A 85 15.62 11.16 -26.90
N LEU A 86 14.51 11.38 -27.63
CA LEU A 86 14.41 12.48 -28.59
C LEU A 86 14.17 13.76 -27.79
N ASP A 87 15.01 14.77 -28.01
CA ASP A 87 14.79 16.10 -27.42
C ASP A 87 13.65 16.84 -28.17
N ASP A 88 13.24 18.00 -27.66
CA ASP A 88 12.19 18.85 -28.28
C ASP A 88 12.51 19.25 -29.74
N SER A 89 13.76 19.07 -30.17
CA SER A 89 14.25 19.28 -31.54
C SER A 89 14.36 18.01 -32.39
N ASP A 90 13.70 16.91 -31.99
CA ASP A 90 13.77 15.58 -32.64
C ASP A 90 15.20 15.01 -32.79
N THR A 91 16.14 15.53 -31.99
CA THR A 91 17.53 15.09 -32.01
C THR A 91 17.72 14.00 -30.97
N PRO A 92 18.21 12.81 -31.34
CA PRO A 92 18.45 11.74 -30.38
C PRO A 92 19.59 12.12 -29.43
N SER A 93 19.30 12.15 -28.14
CA SER A 93 20.26 12.40 -27.07
C SER A 93 20.37 11.17 -26.18
N VAL A 94 21.59 10.85 -25.75
CA VAL A 94 21.82 9.76 -24.79
C VAL A 94 21.76 10.33 -23.38
N ARG A 95 20.83 9.83 -22.57
CA ARG A 95 20.68 10.17 -21.15
C ARG A 95 21.05 9.00 -20.27
N LYS A 96 21.54 9.31 -19.08
CA LYS A 96 21.86 8.32 -18.04
C LYS A 96 20.76 8.31 -17.00
N VAL A 97 20.11 7.17 -16.87
CA VAL A 97 19.09 6.94 -15.84
C VAL A 97 19.69 6.02 -14.78
N VAL A 98 19.74 6.50 -13.53
CA VAL A 98 20.23 5.70 -12.40
C VAL A 98 19.06 5.24 -11.56
N TYR A 99 18.95 3.93 -11.36
CA TYR A 99 18.03 3.29 -10.43
C TYR A 99 18.79 2.81 -9.21
N GLU A 100 18.36 3.23 -8.02
CA GLU A 100 18.99 2.86 -6.75
C GLU A 100 17.97 2.34 -5.74
N LEU A 101 18.24 1.16 -5.17
CA LEU A 101 17.53 0.61 -4.03
C LEU A 101 18.18 1.13 -2.75
N ALA A 102 17.40 1.80 -1.91
CA ALA A 102 17.88 2.29 -0.62
C ALA A 102 18.34 1.12 0.28
N ALA A 103 19.27 1.40 1.19
CA ALA A 103 19.85 0.38 2.08
C ALA A 103 18.81 -0.32 2.99
N ASP A 104 17.69 0.36 3.27
CA ASP A 104 16.56 -0.23 4.01
C ASP A 104 15.79 -1.28 3.18
N GLY A 105 16.00 -1.31 1.87
CA GLY A 105 15.32 -2.17 0.91
C GLY A 105 13.86 -1.78 0.68
N ARG A 106 13.44 -0.56 1.03
CA ARG A 106 12.02 -0.13 1.00
C ARG A 106 11.75 0.97 -0.01
N LYS A 107 12.78 1.62 -0.52
CA LYS A 107 12.64 2.72 -1.48
C LYS A 107 13.47 2.47 -2.71
N VAL A 108 12.91 2.79 -3.87
CA VAL A 108 13.65 2.80 -5.14
C VAL A 108 13.67 4.23 -5.66
N SER A 109 14.84 4.76 -5.97
CA SER A 109 15.01 6.08 -6.55
C SER A 109 15.41 5.96 -8.02
N LYS A 110 14.76 6.73 -8.88
CA LYS A 110 15.15 6.97 -10.27
C LYS A 110 15.74 8.37 -10.37
N SER A 111 16.97 8.51 -10.84
CA SER A 111 17.63 9.78 -11.09
C SER A 111 17.88 9.96 -12.58
N VAL A 112 17.48 11.11 -13.13
CA VAL A 112 17.71 11.52 -14.53
C VAL A 112 18.08 12.99 -14.54
N ASP A 113 19.27 13.32 -15.04
CA ASP A 113 19.74 14.70 -15.22
C ASP A 113 19.51 15.61 -13.99
N GLY A 114 19.77 15.08 -12.79
CA GLY A 114 19.61 15.79 -11.51
C GLY A 114 18.20 15.78 -10.93
N ARG A 115 17.19 15.28 -11.65
CA ARG A 115 15.84 15.07 -11.13
C ARG A 115 15.71 13.68 -10.53
N VAL A 116 15.31 13.61 -9.26
CA VAL A 116 15.12 12.34 -8.54
C VAL A 116 13.63 12.10 -8.32
N LYS A 117 13.16 10.93 -8.75
CA LYS A 117 11.83 10.41 -8.45
C LYS A 117 11.97 9.19 -7.53
N THR A 118 11.37 9.26 -6.35
CA THR A 118 11.44 8.17 -5.36
C THR A 118 10.11 7.43 -5.29
N TYR A 119 10.19 6.10 -5.32
CA TYR A 119 9.09 5.17 -5.11
C TYR A 119 9.25 4.58 -3.69
N ASP A 120 8.41 5.03 -2.76
CA ASP A 120 8.50 4.67 -1.35
C ASP A 120 7.47 3.59 -1.00
N PHE A 121 7.95 2.36 -0.74
CA PHE A 121 7.12 1.23 -0.35
C PHE A 121 7.10 1.01 1.17
N SER A 122 7.71 1.91 1.97
CA SER A 122 7.91 1.70 3.41
C SER A 122 6.60 1.51 4.18
N LYS A 123 5.50 2.13 3.72
CA LYS A 123 4.19 2.06 4.36
C LYS A 123 3.39 0.81 4.00
N VAL A 124 3.77 0.09 2.94
CA VAL A 124 3.00 -1.05 2.40
C VAL A 124 3.73 -2.38 2.53
N LEU A 125 5.01 -2.38 2.91
CA LEU A 125 5.80 -3.61 3.01
C LEU A 125 5.68 -4.33 4.36
N ASP A 126 4.98 -3.79 5.36
CA ASP A 126 4.82 -4.39 6.70
C ASP A 126 6.13 -4.98 7.26
N GLY A 127 7.20 -4.19 7.19
CA GLY A 127 8.53 -4.60 7.68
C GLY A 127 9.38 -5.41 6.70
N LYS A 128 8.83 -5.88 5.58
CA LYS A 128 9.55 -6.64 4.53
C LYS A 128 10.45 -5.72 3.69
N LYS A 129 11.35 -6.33 2.91
CA LYS A 129 12.22 -5.66 1.95
C LYS A 129 11.82 -6.04 0.52
N LEU A 130 11.99 -5.10 -0.40
CA LEU A 130 11.85 -5.34 -1.83
C LEU A 130 13.02 -6.18 -2.33
N ASN A 131 12.73 -7.10 -3.24
CA ASN A 131 13.74 -7.72 -4.08
C ASN A 131 13.70 -7.02 -5.44
N PHE A 132 14.43 -5.92 -5.57
CA PHE A 132 14.55 -5.17 -6.81
C PHE A 132 15.87 -5.55 -7.50
N LYS A 133 15.77 -6.13 -8.70
CA LYS A 133 16.93 -6.48 -9.54
C LYS A 133 16.59 -6.18 -11.00
N ILE A 134 17.51 -5.53 -11.69
CA ILE A 134 17.43 -5.32 -13.14
C ILE A 134 18.36 -6.36 -13.78
N TRP A 135 17.77 -7.22 -14.60
CA TRP A 135 18.53 -8.21 -15.37
C TRP A 135 18.86 -7.61 -16.75
N PRO A 136 20.11 -7.74 -17.21
CA PRO A 136 20.51 -7.30 -18.54
C PRO A 136 19.89 -8.17 -19.65
#